data_AF-A0A4Q9LL28-F1
#
_entry.id   AF-A0A4Q9LL28-F1
#
_cell.length_a   1.000
_cell.length_b   1.000
_cell.length_c   1.000
_cell.angle_alpha   90.00
_cell.angle_beta   90.00
_cell.angle_gamma   90.00
#
_symmetry.space_group_name_H-M   'P 1'
#
loop_
_entity.id
_entity.type
_entity.pdbx_description
1 polymer ?
#
loop_
_entity_poly.entity_id
_entity_poly.type
_entity_poly.pdbx_seq_one_letter_code
_entity_poly.pdbx_strand_id
1 'polypeptide(L)'
;MFKLKNLEILLLINCAFERISGLDLFNIEVLKLKEFSLNGISYSIWENYDILGKLDGLENLTLSYIPIKQAYFSKLNIMCNLSLKILCLDDYFLEFIDLQRMEKLEVLENLYLCNRKFQSCYFHYLGNNCRFFQILQILDLSFLKINLDDLKYIMKFENKRKLSLMLSNFDLMSVKNFLVALPLNELSIGCDF
;
A
#
# COMPACT_ATOMS: atom_id res chain seq x y z
N MET A 1 -28.95 -17.61 1.80
CA MET A 1 -28.01 -16.50 1.62
C MET A 1 -27.30 -16.26 2.95
N PHE A 2 -26.01 -16.61 3.07
CA PHE A 2 -25.23 -16.38 4.29
C PHE A 2 -25.06 -14.87 4.50
N LYS A 3 -25.49 -14.34 5.66
CA LYS A 3 -25.31 -12.93 6.02
C LYS A 3 -24.05 -12.80 6.87
N LEU A 4 -22.95 -12.34 6.27
CA LEU A 4 -21.62 -12.18 6.88
C LEU A 4 -21.53 -10.93 7.79
N LYS A 5 -22.54 -10.66 8.61
CA LYS A 5 -22.69 -9.40 9.36
C LYS A 5 -21.61 -9.12 10.41
N ASN A 6 -20.96 -10.18 10.90
CA ASN A 6 -19.92 -10.10 11.93
C ASN A 6 -18.52 -10.39 11.36
N LEU A 7 -18.37 -10.41 10.03
CA LEU A 7 -17.08 -10.67 9.41
C LEU A 7 -16.18 -9.45 9.58
N GLU A 8 -15.08 -9.63 10.32
CA GLU A 8 -14.05 -8.58 10.52
C GLU A 8 -12.82 -8.78 9.63
N ILE A 9 -12.57 -10.00 9.17
CA ILE A 9 -11.38 -10.36 8.39
C ILE A 9 -11.82 -11.14 7.14
N LEU A 10 -11.37 -10.70 5.97
CA LEU A 10 -11.57 -11.38 4.71
C LEU A 10 -10.26 -11.48 3.94
N LEU A 11 -9.80 -12.72 3.74
CA LEU A 11 -8.57 -13.01 3.00
C LEU A 11 -8.93 -13.83 1.77
N LEU A 12 -8.59 -13.32 0.59
CA LEU A 12 -8.81 -13.97 -0.69
C LEU A 12 -7.44 -14.22 -1.33
N ILE A 13 -6.93 -15.43 -1.15
CA ILE A 13 -5.57 -15.82 -1.54
C ILE A 13 -5.64 -16.87 -2.65
N ASN A 14 -4.97 -16.61 -3.77
CA ASN A 14 -4.90 -17.49 -4.95
C ASN A 14 -6.27 -18.01 -5.39
N CYS A 15 -7.30 -17.18 -5.23
CA CYS A 15 -8.67 -17.55 -5.54
C CYS A 15 -8.95 -17.35 -7.03
N ALA A 16 -9.44 -18.39 -7.70
CA ALA A 16 -10.07 -18.26 -9.01
C ALA A 16 -11.55 -17.90 -8.78
N PHE A 17 -11.99 -16.80 -9.37
CA PHE A 17 -13.41 -16.48 -9.42
C PHE A 17 -13.95 -16.88 -10.79
N GLU A 18 -15.19 -17.33 -10.83
CA GLU A 18 -15.94 -17.49 -12.07
C GLU A 18 -17.03 -16.43 -12.11
N ARG A 19 -17.28 -15.87 -13.30
CA ARG A 19 -18.33 -14.87 -13.47
C ARG A 19 -19.68 -15.58 -13.41
N ILE A 20 -20.34 -15.53 -12.25
CA ILE A 20 -21.72 -16.01 -12.14
C ILE A 20 -22.63 -14.88 -12.63
N SER A 21 -23.26 -15.08 -13.79
CA SER A 21 -24.24 -14.13 -14.34
C SER A 21 -25.47 -14.03 -13.43
N GLY A 22 -25.92 -12.80 -13.17
CA GLY A 22 -27.18 -12.56 -12.44
C GLY A 22 -27.10 -12.56 -10.91
N LEU A 23 -25.90 -12.71 -10.33
CA LEU A 23 -25.67 -12.43 -8.92
C LEU A 23 -24.82 -11.17 -8.81
N ASP A 24 -25.35 -10.14 -8.17
CA ASP A 24 -24.52 -9.19 -7.44
C ASP A 24 -23.77 -10.04 -6.40
N LEU A 25 -22.58 -10.51 -6.77
CA LEU A 25 -21.76 -11.47 -6.03
C LEU A 25 -21.53 -11.06 -4.57
N PHE A 26 -21.83 -9.81 -4.27
CA PHE A 26 -21.60 -9.14 -3.03
C PHE A 26 -22.68 -8.08 -2.82
N ASN A 27 -23.83 -8.50 -2.31
CA ASN A 27 -24.71 -7.61 -1.55
C ASN A 27 -24.01 -7.30 -0.21
N ILE A 28 -22.88 -6.59 -0.32
CA ILE A 28 -22.07 -6.05 0.77
C ILE A 28 -22.87 -4.89 1.32
N GLU A 29 -23.89 -5.20 2.13
CA GLU A 29 -24.26 -4.29 3.20
C GLU A 29 -22.98 -4.06 3.98
N VAL A 30 -22.41 -2.84 3.86
CA VAL A 30 -21.21 -2.29 4.51
C VAL A 30 -20.52 -3.33 5.40
N LEU A 31 -19.59 -4.08 4.82
CA LEU A 31 -18.82 -5.03 5.58
C LEU A 31 -17.92 -4.20 6.50
N LYS A 32 -18.14 -4.31 7.81
CA LYS A 32 -17.28 -3.73 8.86
C LYS A 32 -15.97 -4.53 8.98
N LEU A 33 -15.33 -4.79 7.85
CA LEU A 33 -14.03 -5.44 7.80
C LEU A 33 -13.00 -4.51 8.40
N LYS A 34 -12.23 -5.05 9.33
CA LYS A 34 -10.98 -4.46 9.81
C LYS A 34 -9.81 -4.91 8.94
N GLU A 35 -9.88 -6.10 8.36
CA GLU A 35 -8.81 -6.62 7.52
C GLU A 35 -9.32 -7.18 6.19
N PHE A 36 -8.65 -6.77 5.12
CA PHE A 36 -8.93 -7.22 3.77
C PHE A 36 -7.62 -7.51 3.04
N SER A 37 -7.52 -8.72 2.50
CA SER A 37 -6.38 -9.15 1.70
C SER A 37 -6.84 -9.72 0.37
N LEU A 38 -6.26 -9.20 -0.71
CA LEU A 38 -6.44 -9.67 -2.07
C LEU A 38 -5.06 -10.10 -2.60
N ASN A 39 -4.84 -11.41 -2.75
CA ASN A 39 -3.55 -11.95 -3.19
C ASN A 39 -3.71 -12.95 -4.35
N GLY A 40 -3.01 -12.71 -5.47
CA GLY A 40 -2.83 -13.71 -6.53
C GLY A 40 -4.12 -14.06 -7.28
N ILE A 41 -4.93 -13.06 -7.59
CA ILE A 41 -6.27 -13.26 -8.16
C ILE A 41 -6.30 -12.97 -9.66
N SER A 42 -7.09 -13.74 -10.41
CA SER A 42 -7.24 -13.57 -11.86
C SER A 42 -7.92 -12.25 -12.25
N TYR A 43 -7.28 -11.52 -13.17
CA TYR A 43 -7.61 -10.19 -13.68
C TYR A 43 -9.08 -9.92 -14.06
N SER A 44 -9.75 -10.89 -14.71
CA SER A 44 -10.95 -10.64 -15.52
C SER A 44 -12.21 -10.26 -14.73
N ILE A 45 -12.22 -10.43 -13.41
CA ILE A 45 -13.43 -10.27 -12.60
C ILE A 45 -13.42 -8.96 -11.82
N TRP A 46 -12.26 -8.52 -11.32
CA TRP A 46 -12.20 -7.42 -10.34
C TRP A 46 -12.15 -6.01 -10.94
N GLU A 47 -11.87 -5.84 -12.24
CA GLU A 47 -11.88 -4.50 -12.86
C GLU A 47 -13.23 -3.77 -12.69
N ASN A 48 -14.32 -4.54 -12.64
CA ASN A 48 -15.68 -4.03 -12.54
C ASN A 48 -16.26 -4.05 -11.11
N TYR A 49 -15.53 -4.59 -10.13
CA TYR A 49 -15.97 -4.62 -8.73
C TYR A 49 -15.16 -3.68 -7.87
N ASP A 50 -15.77 -2.55 -7.55
CA ASP A 50 -15.24 -1.61 -6.55
C ASP A 50 -15.59 -2.08 -5.14
N ILE A 51 -14.84 -3.07 -4.64
CA ILE A 51 -14.98 -3.52 -3.26
C ILE A 51 -14.39 -2.51 -2.28
N LEU A 52 -13.26 -1.89 -2.64
CA LEU A 52 -12.52 -0.98 -1.76
C LEU A 52 -13.34 0.27 -1.43
N GLY A 53 -14.15 0.76 -2.36
CA GLY A 53 -15.10 1.85 -2.14
C GLY A 53 -16.20 1.53 -1.12
N LYS A 54 -16.42 0.25 -0.79
CA LYS A 54 -17.47 -0.20 0.14
C LYS A 54 -16.96 -0.52 1.56
N LEU A 55 -15.66 -0.46 1.80
CA LEU A 55 -15.04 -0.77 3.10
C LEU A 55 -14.82 0.53 3.88
N ASP A 56 -15.57 0.81 4.94
CA ASP A 56 -15.55 2.12 5.62
C ASP A 56 -14.71 2.16 6.92
N GLY A 57 -14.33 1.00 7.47
CA GLY A 57 -13.60 0.90 8.74
C GLY A 57 -12.33 0.03 8.67
N LEU A 58 -11.71 -0.07 7.50
CA LEU A 58 -10.58 -0.96 7.28
C LEU A 58 -9.35 -0.47 8.06
N GLU A 59 -8.74 -1.37 8.83
CA GLU A 59 -7.50 -1.12 9.59
C GLU A 59 -6.27 -1.67 8.85
N ASN A 60 -6.43 -2.81 8.16
CA ASN A 60 -5.38 -3.52 7.43
C ASN A 60 -5.80 -3.79 5.99
N LEU A 61 -5.00 -3.34 5.03
CA LEU A 61 -5.18 -3.61 3.61
C LEU A 61 -3.94 -4.26 3.02
N THR A 62 -4.11 -5.44 2.41
CA THR A 62 -3.09 -6.08 1.59
C THR A 62 -3.58 -6.29 0.17
N LEU A 63 -2.83 -5.77 -0.80
CA LEU A 63 -3.05 -5.96 -2.23
C LEU A 63 -1.76 -6.52 -2.83
N SER A 64 -1.78 -7.80 -3.22
CA SER A 64 -0.57 -8.54 -3.61
C SER A 64 -0.76 -9.36 -4.90
N TYR A 65 0.19 -9.34 -5.82
CA TYR A 65 0.14 -10.11 -7.08
C TYR A 65 -1.19 -9.94 -7.85
N ILE A 66 -1.69 -8.71 -7.89
CA ILE A 66 -2.96 -8.43 -8.56
C ILE A 66 -2.66 -7.88 -9.96
N PRO A 67 -3.03 -8.60 -11.03
CA PRO A 67 -2.82 -8.17 -12.40
C PRO A 67 -3.75 -7.01 -12.84
N ILE A 68 -4.30 -6.21 -11.91
CA ILE A 68 -5.17 -5.07 -12.25
C ILE A 68 -4.36 -3.98 -12.94
N LYS A 69 -4.88 -3.47 -14.06
CA LYS A 69 -4.14 -2.59 -14.97
C LYS A 69 -3.99 -1.15 -14.51
N GLN A 70 -4.74 -0.68 -13.52
CA GLN A 70 -4.65 0.72 -13.08
C GLN A 70 -5.31 1.01 -11.73
N ALA A 71 -4.63 1.82 -10.92
CA ALA A 71 -5.18 2.68 -9.87
C ALA A 71 -6.25 2.08 -8.94
N TYR A 72 -6.19 0.79 -8.61
CA TYR A 72 -7.24 0.14 -7.83
C TYR A 72 -7.34 0.71 -6.41
N PHE A 73 -6.19 0.93 -5.76
CA PHE A 73 -6.11 1.52 -4.42
C PHE A 73 -6.75 2.92 -4.36
N SER A 74 -6.71 3.69 -5.45
CA SER A 74 -7.38 5.01 -5.52
C SER A 74 -8.88 4.97 -5.20
N LYS A 75 -9.53 3.80 -5.36
CA LYS A 75 -10.95 3.59 -5.06
C LYS A 75 -11.25 3.35 -3.58
N LEU A 76 -10.23 3.28 -2.72
CA LEU A 76 -10.42 3.08 -1.28
C LEU A 76 -11.37 4.13 -0.70
N ASN A 77 -12.38 3.65 0.02
CA ASN A 77 -13.36 4.52 0.68
C ASN A 77 -12.67 5.58 1.55
N ILE A 78 -13.19 6.81 1.52
CA ILE A 78 -12.61 7.95 2.24
C ILE A 78 -12.61 7.77 3.76
N MET A 79 -13.55 7.00 4.32
CA MET A 79 -13.61 6.74 5.76
C MET A 79 -12.38 5.97 6.26
N CYS A 80 -11.73 5.19 5.38
CA CYS A 80 -10.48 4.51 5.70
C CYS A 80 -9.31 5.47 6.00
N ASN A 81 -9.41 6.77 5.69
CA ASN A 81 -8.38 7.74 6.05
C ASN A 81 -8.11 7.77 7.56
N LEU A 82 -9.16 7.54 8.35
CA LEU A 82 -9.14 7.62 9.81
C LEU A 82 -8.99 6.25 10.49
N SER A 83 -8.97 5.16 9.72
CA SER A 83 -8.87 3.80 10.28
C SER A 83 -7.68 2.98 9.76
N LEU A 84 -7.20 3.23 8.54
CA LEU A 84 -6.19 2.39 7.90
C LEU A 84 -4.81 2.60 8.53
N LYS A 85 -4.36 1.61 9.28
CA LYS A 85 -3.07 1.59 10.00
C LYS A 85 -1.99 0.84 9.23
N ILE A 86 -2.37 -0.19 8.48
CA ILE A 86 -1.42 -1.03 7.73
C ILE A 86 -1.83 -1.08 6.26
N LEU A 87 -0.90 -0.68 5.39
CA LEU A 87 -1.04 -0.78 3.95
C LEU A 87 0.13 -1.59 3.37
N CYS A 88 -0.20 -2.71 2.74
CA CYS A 88 0.74 -3.54 1.99
C CYS A 88 0.33 -3.60 0.52
N LEU A 89 1.16 -3.03 -0.35
CA LEU A 89 1.03 -3.08 -1.79
C LEU A 89 2.25 -3.82 -2.35
N ASP A 90 2.08 -5.10 -2.66
CA ASP A 90 3.14 -6.00 -3.10
C ASP A 90 2.89 -6.48 -4.53
N ASP A 91 3.90 -6.47 -5.39
CA ASP A 91 3.73 -6.75 -6.82
C ASP A 91 2.56 -5.95 -7.45
N TYR A 92 2.34 -4.71 -6.98
CA TYR A 92 1.22 -3.85 -7.35
C TYR A 92 1.67 -2.67 -8.23
N PHE A 93 0.91 -2.35 -9.29
CA PHE A 93 1.20 -1.21 -10.16
C PHE A 93 0.75 0.12 -9.54
N LEU A 94 1.69 0.81 -8.87
CA LEU A 94 1.47 2.13 -8.30
C LEU A 94 1.48 3.23 -9.36
N GLU A 95 0.38 3.98 -9.42
CA GLU A 95 0.24 5.19 -10.23
C GLU A 95 0.17 6.45 -9.39
N PHE A 96 0.32 7.61 -10.04
CA PHE A 96 0.25 8.90 -9.38
C PHE A 96 -1.06 9.11 -8.60
N ILE A 97 -2.20 8.64 -9.12
CA ILE A 97 -3.49 8.76 -8.44
C ILE A 97 -3.58 7.89 -7.17
N ASP A 98 -2.89 6.75 -7.13
CA ASP A 98 -2.77 5.96 -5.90
C ASP A 98 -1.98 6.71 -4.84
N LEU A 99 -0.92 7.43 -5.24
CA LEU A 99 -0.16 8.30 -4.32
C LEU A 99 -1.02 9.46 -3.81
N GLN A 100 -1.80 10.11 -4.68
CA GLN A 100 -2.74 11.15 -4.26
C GLN A 100 -3.78 10.63 -3.25
N ARG A 101 -4.25 9.39 -3.43
CA ARG A 101 -5.14 8.73 -2.48
C ARG A 101 -4.41 8.44 -1.17
N MET A 102 -3.17 7.96 -1.23
CA MET A 102 -2.36 7.60 -0.07
C MET A 102 -2.03 8.83 0.79
N GLU A 103 -1.79 9.99 0.16
CA GLU A 103 -1.56 11.27 0.86
C GLU A 103 -2.69 11.62 1.85
N LYS A 104 -3.92 11.16 1.58
CA LYS A 104 -5.10 11.45 2.42
C LYS A 104 -5.23 10.58 3.66
N LEU A 105 -4.39 9.55 3.81
CA LEU A 105 -4.41 8.72 5.01
C LEU A 105 -3.91 9.53 6.22
N GLU A 106 -4.49 9.31 7.39
CA GLU A 106 -4.16 10.08 8.58
C GLU A 106 -3.49 9.26 9.67
N VAL A 107 -3.86 7.97 9.75
CA VAL A 107 -3.48 7.08 10.85
C VAL A 107 -2.57 5.93 10.41
N LEU A 108 -1.92 6.04 9.24
CA LEU A 108 -1.08 4.98 8.69
C LEU A 108 0.20 4.81 9.51
N GLU A 109 0.35 3.66 10.15
CA GLU A 109 1.50 3.32 10.99
C GLU A 109 2.55 2.51 10.21
N ASN A 110 2.09 1.62 9.31
CA ASN A 110 2.96 0.72 8.56
C ASN A 110 2.65 0.76 7.06
N LEU A 111 3.68 1.07 6.26
CA LEU A 111 3.61 1.14 4.82
C LEU A 111 4.61 0.19 4.19
N TYR A 112 4.13 -0.78 3.42
CA TYR A 112 4.92 -1.72 2.65
C TYR A 112 4.59 -1.55 1.17
N LEU A 113 5.56 -1.06 0.39
CA LEU A 113 5.48 -0.93 -1.06
C LEU A 113 6.61 -1.79 -1.65
N CYS A 114 6.28 -2.97 -2.16
CA CYS A 114 7.28 -3.97 -2.56
C CYS A 114 7.05 -4.50 -3.98
N ASN A 115 8.12 -5.00 -4.60
CA ASN A 115 8.12 -5.86 -5.79
C ASN A 115 7.47 -5.35 -7.10
N ARG A 116 7.31 -4.04 -7.35
CA ARG A 116 6.94 -3.48 -8.68
C ARG A 116 7.53 -2.09 -8.94
N LYS A 117 7.34 -1.57 -10.15
CA LYS A 117 7.80 -0.23 -10.56
C LYS A 117 6.68 0.79 -10.44
N PHE A 118 6.96 1.95 -9.85
CA PHE A 118 6.14 3.14 -10.02
C PHE A 118 5.96 3.42 -11.53
N GLN A 119 4.71 3.58 -11.97
CA GLN A 119 4.43 3.92 -13.36
C GLN A 119 4.50 5.43 -13.54
N SER A 120 5.57 5.90 -14.19
CA SER A 120 5.78 7.33 -14.48
C SER A 120 5.68 8.25 -13.25
N CYS A 121 5.98 7.71 -12.06
CA CYS A 121 6.01 8.45 -10.80
C CYS A 121 7.14 7.94 -9.89
N TYR A 122 7.30 8.56 -8.73
CA TYR A 122 8.29 8.23 -7.72
C TYR A 122 7.68 8.39 -6.32
N PHE A 123 8.30 7.81 -5.29
CA PHE A 123 7.76 7.86 -3.94
C PHE A 123 7.60 9.30 -3.42
N HIS A 124 8.55 10.19 -3.70
CA HIS A 124 8.49 11.60 -3.30
C HIS A 124 7.32 12.39 -3.91
N TYR A 125 6.60 11.83 -4.90
CA TYR A 125 5.36 12.43 -5.44
C TYR A 125 4.15 12.25 -4.52
N LEU A 126 4.28 11.49 -3.44
CA LEU A 126 3.26 11.37 -2.39
C LEU A 126 2.90 12.74 -1.75
N GLY A 127 3.79 13.75 -1.82
CA GLY A 127 3.50 15.12 -1.41
C GLY A 127 3.82 15.42 0.06
N ASN A 128 3.87 16.70 0.45
CA ASN A 128 4.35 17.07 1.79
C ASN A 128 3.25 17.11 2.88
N ASN A 129 1.99 16.84 2.54
CA ASN A 129 0.84 17.04 3.44
C ASN A 129 0.33 15.74 4.07
N CYS A 130 1.14 14.68 4.08
CA CYS A 130 0.77 13.40 4.67
C CYS A 130 0.74 13.50 6.21
N ARG A 131 -0.45 13.46 6.81
CA ARG A 131 -0.61 13.49 8.28
C ARG A 131 0.09 12.32 8.97
N PHE A 132 0.12 11.16 8.32
CA PHE A 132 0.72 9.96 8.88
C PHE A 132 2.26 10.01 9.01
N PHE A 133 2.94 11.03 8.47
CA PHE A 133 4.42 11.13 8.53
C PHE A 133 4.97 11.22 9.95
N GLN A 134 4.19 11.80 10.84
CA GLN A 134 4.55 11.95 12.25
C GLN A 134 4.33 10.66 13.04
N ILE A 135 3.65 9.65 12.50
CA ILE A 135 3.33 8.43 13.25
C ILE A 135 3.81 7.16 12.56
N LEU A 136 4.22 7.24 11.29
CA LEU A 136 4.69 6.10 10.51
C LEU A 136 5.89 5.45 11.21
N GLN A 137 5.72 4.20 11.63
CA GLN A 137 6.71 3.42 12.35
C GLN A 137 7.52 2.53 11.41
N ILE A 138 6.88 1.96 10.39
CA ILE A 138 7.51 1.04 9.43
C ILE A 138 7.32 1.57 8.02
N LEU A 139 8.43 1.71 7.31
CA LEU A 139 8.46 2.00 5.89
C LEU A 139 9.30 0.95 5.18
N ASP A 140 8.66 0.12 4.36
CA ASP A 140 9.32 -0.84 3.50
C ASP A 140 9.16 -0.44 2.05
N LEU A 141 10.28 -0.08 1.41
CA LEU A 141 10.39 0.24 -0.02
C LEU A 141 11.37 -0.73 -0.70
N SER A 142 11.55 -1.93 -0.13
CA SER A 142 12.41 -2.96 -0.72
C SER A 142 11.90 -3.35 -2.10
N PHE A 143 12.83 -3.66 -3.01
CA PHE A 143 12.53 -4.04 -4.39
C PHE A 143 11.84 -2.96 -5.23
N LEU A 144 11.89 -1.69 -4.78
CA LEU A 144 11.55 -0.52 -5.59
C LEU A 144 12.80 0.19 -6.10
N LYS A 145 12.72 0.73 -7.33
CA LYS A 145 13.75 1.63 -7.85
C LYS A 145 13.55 3.02 -7.23
N ILE A 146 14.24 3.29 -6.13
CA ILE A 146 14.25 4.61 -5.49
C ILE A 146 15.33 5.52 -6.10
N ASN A 147 15.07 6.83 -6.16
CA ASN A 147 16.04 7.84 -6.61
C ASN A 147 16.52 8.73 -5.45
N LEU A 148 17.41 9.69 -5.73
CA LEU A 148 17.94 10.59 -4.70
C LEU A 148 16.87 11.47 -4.04
N ASP A 149 15.83 11.85 -4.78
CA ASP A 149 14.76 12.68 -4.24
C ASP A 149 13.81 11.87 -3.34
N ASP A 150 13.59 10.59 -3.65
CA ASP A 150 12.93 9.65 -2.74
C ASP A 150 13.69 9.52 -1.42
N LEU A 151 15.02 9.39 -1.48
CA LEU A 151 15.86 9.32 -0.27
C LEU A 151 15.75 10.59 0.58
N LYS A 152 15.89 11.78 -0.03
CA LYS A 152 15.72 13.06 0.67
C LYS A 152 14.33 13.18 1.29
N TYR A 153 13.32 12.69 0.60
CA TYR A 153 11.95 12.73 1.05
C TYR A 153 11.70 11.81 2.25
N ILE A 154 12.27 10.59 2.24
CA ILE A 154 12.22 9.63 3.36
C ILE A 154 12.82 10.22 4.63
N MET A 155 13.76 11.16 4.54
CA MET A 155 14.33 11.82 5.73
C MET A 155 13.33 12.67 6.51
N LYS A 156 12.21 13.08 5.90
CA LYS A 156 11.22 13.96 6.55
C LYS A 156 10.37 13.25 7.61
N PHE A 157 10.36 11.93 7.64
CA PHE A 157 9.49 11.18 8.56
C PHE A 157 10.17 11.04 9.93
N GLU A 158 9.55 11.58 10.97
CA GLU A 158 10.23 11.81 12.27
C GLU A 158 10.27 10.57 13.17
N ASN A 159 9.22 9.74 13.12
CA ASN A 159 9.00 8.63 14.08
C ASN A 159 9.22 7.22 13.48
N LYS A 160 10.00 7.12 12.40
CA LYS A 160 10.31 5.83 11.76
C LYS A 160 11.17 4.96 12.68
N ARG A 161 10.68 3.77 13.00
CA ARG A 161 11.43 2.76 13.76
C ARG A 161 12.14 1.78 12.86
N LYS A 162 11.52 1.42 11.74
CA LYS A 162 12.05 0.47 10.77
C LYS A 162 12.02 1.05 9.36
N LEU A 163 13.14 0.90 8.66
CA LEU A 163 13.28 1.27 7.26
C LEU A 163 13.89 0.12 6.46
N SER A 164 13.22 -0.30 5.40
CA SER A 164 13.77 -1.25 4.42
C SER A 164 13.90 -0.55 3.06
N LEU A 165 15.09 -0.59 2.46
CA LEU A 165 15.36 0.04 1.17
C LEU A 165 16.09 -0.91 0.23
N MET A 166 15.97 -0.62 -1.08
CA MET A 166 16.79 -1.23 -2.10
C MET A 166 17.59 -0.17 -2.84
N LEU A 167 18.91 -0.17 -2.63
CA LEU A 167 19.81 0.82 -3.20
C LEU A 167 20.38 0.27 -4.51
N SER A 168 19.68 0.55 -5.62
CA SER A 168 20.21 0.31 -6.96
C SER A 168 20.92 1.56 -7.48
N ASN A 169 22.14 1.44 -8.00
CA ASN A 169 22.87 2.52 -8.68
C ASN A 169 23.22 3.75 -7.83
N PHE A 170 23.29 3.61 -6.51
CA PHE A 170 23.78 4.67 -5.64
C PHE A 170 25.25 4.47 -5.29
N ASP A 171 26.00 5.56 -5.26
CA ASP A 171 27.26 5.59 -4.53
C ASP A 171 26.97 5.51 -3.02
N LEU A 172 27.55 4.50 -2.37
CA LEU A 172 27.43 4.25 -0.94
C LEU A 172 27.81 5.49 -0.11
N MET A 173 28.80 6.28 -0.55
CA MET A 173 29.20 7.49 0.15
C MET A 173 28.11 8.57 0.09
N SER A 174 27.41 8.66 -1.03
CA SER A 174 26.29 9.59 -1.22
C SER A 174 25.08 9.23 -0.34
N VAL A 175 24.86 7.94 -0.04
CA VAL A 175 23.71 7.50 0.77
C VAL A 175 24.01 7.47 2.27
N LYS A 176 25.28 7.27 2.65
CA LYS A 176 25.73 7.19 4.04
C LYS A 176 25.24 8.37 4.89
N ASN A 177 25.39 9.59 4.36
CA ASN A 177 25.02 10.80 5.10
C ASN A 177 23.51 10.90 5.36
N PHE A 178 22.68 10.34 4.48
CA PHE A 178 21.23 10.31 4.65
C PHE A 178 20.83 9.28 5.72
N LEU A 179 21.44 8.09 5.70
CA LEU A 179 21.07 7.00 6.62
C LEU A 179 21.49 7.26 8.06
N VAL A 180 22.69 7.82 8.28
CA VAL A 180 23.22 8.11 9.63
C VAL A 180 22.36 9.13 10.38
N ALA A 181 21.67 10.02 9.65
CA ALA A 181 20.81 11.04 10.24
C ALA A 181 19.43 10.52 10.70
N LEU A 182 19.08 9.26 10.40
CA LEU A 182 17.76 8.72 10.70
C LEU A 182 17.72 8.06 12.09
N PRO A 183 16.73 8.39 12.95
CA PRO A 183 16.57 7.78 14.26
C PRO A 183 15.91 6.40 14.17
N LEU A 184 16.59 5.42 13.54
CA LEU A 184 16.06 4.08 13.27
C LEU A 184 16.46 3.08 14.37
N ASN A 185 15.55 2.15 14.68
CA ASN A 185 15.84 0.96 15.46
C ASN A 185 16.28 -0.20 14.56
N GLU A 186 15.76 -0.26 13.34
CA GLU A 186 16.05 -1.31 12.37
C GLU A 186 16.22 -0.72 10.96
N LEU A 187 17.29 -1.14 10.28
CA LEU A 187 17.60 -0.75 8.91
C LEU A 187 17.94 -2.00 8.09
N SER A 188 17.19 -2.22 7.02
CA SER A 188 17.46 -3.26 6.03
C SER A 188 17.81 -2.62 4.69
N ILE A 189 18.92 -3.02 4.09
CA ILE A 189 19.38 -2.52 2.80
C ILE A 189 19.64 -3.71 1.89
N GLY A 190 18.89 -3.80 0.79
CA GLY A 190 19.20 -4.65 -0.34
C GLY A 190 20.02 -3.92 -1.40
N CYS A 191 20.90 -4.63 -2.09
CA CYS A 191 21.64 -4.15 -3.26
C CYS A 191 21.34 -5.08 -4.44
N ASP A 192 20.95 -4.52 -5.58
CA ASP A 192 20.98 -5.24 -6.86
C ASP A 192 22.40 -5.17 -7.42
N PHE A 193 22.98 -6.32 -7.76
CA PHE A 193 24.24 -6.46 -8.49
C PHE A 193 23.98 -6.69 -9.98
#